data_AF-A0A7M1KUE7-F1
#
_entry.id   AF-A0A7M1KUE7-F1
#
_cell.length_a   1.000
_cell.length_b   1.000
_cell.length_c   1.000
_cell.angle_alpha   90.00
_cell.angle_beta   90.00
_cell.angle_gamma   90.00
#
_symmetry.space_group_name_H-M   'P 1'
#
loop_
_entity.id
_entity.type
_entity.pdbx_description
1 polymer ?
#
loop_
_entity_poly.entity_id
_entity_poly.type
_entity_poly.pdbx_seq_one_letter_code
_entity_poly.pdbx_strand_id
1 'polypeptide(L)' 'MANWQYLIEEMYDHASDDAEPMAKYQRNQFPFLGIKSQLRRDIFKPYLKEMKKYL' A
#
# COMPACT_ATOMS: atom_id res chain seq x y z
N MET A 1 -8.46 2.98 -15.97
CA MET A 1 -7.24 2.20 -15.70
C MET A 1 -7.64 0.86 -15.08
N ALA A 2 -6.75 -0.12 -14.97
CA ALA A 2 -7.10 -1.37 -14.27
C ALA A 2 -7.24 -1.10 -12.75
N ASN A 3 -8.06 -1.90 -12.06
CA ASN A 3 -8.30 -1.78 -10.61
C ASN A 3 -7.00 -1.70 -9.79
N TRP A 4 -5.98 -2.45 -10.21
CA TRP A 4 -4.67 -2.45 -9.55
C TRP A 4 -3.86 -1.17 -9.76
N GLN A 5 -4.05 -0.43 -10.86
CA GLN A 5 -3.37 0.85 -11.06
C GLN A 5 -3.83 1.87 -10.03
N TYR A 6 -5.15 1.98 -9.84
CA TYR A 6 -5.73 2.90 -8.85
C TYR A 6 -5.29 2.57 -7.43
N LEU A 7 -5.21 1.29 -7.08
CA LEU A 7 -4.65 0.85 -5.80
C LEU A 7 -3.21 1.33 -5.61
N ILE A 8 -2.37 1.22 -6.65
CA ILE A 8 -0.98 1.66 -6.58
C ILE A 8 -0.93 3.18 -6.39
N GLU A 9 -1.66 3.95 -7.19
CA GLU A 9 -1.74 5.41 -7.07
C GLU A 9 -2.17 5.83 -5.66
N GLU A 10 -3.24 5.24 -5.12
CA GLU A 10 -3.72 5.57 -3.77
C GLU A 10 -2.70 5.22 -2.68
N MET A 11 -1.93 4.14 -2.85
CA MET A 11 -0.85 3.80 -1.92
C MET A 11 0.27 4.85 -1.97
N TYR A 12 0.67 5.33 -3.15
CA TYR A 12 1.69 6.36 -3.29
C TYR A 12 1.22 7.72 -2.72
N ASP A 13 -0.05 8.07 -2.87
CA ASP A 13 -0.64 9.29 -2.31
C ASP A 13 -0.62 9.30 -0.77
N HIS A 14 -0.51 8.13 -0.14
CA HIS A 14 -0.42 7.96 1.31
C HIS A 14 1.00 7.67 1.81
N ALA A 15 2.03 7.94 0.99
CA ALA A 15 3.41 7.85 1.43
C ALA A 15 3.67 8.76 2.64
N SER A 16 4.55 8.32 3.54
CA SER A 16 4.85 9.04 4.79
C SER A 16 6.32 8.98 5.18
N ASP A 17 6.70 9.85 6.11
CA ASP A 17 8.07 9.92 6.67
C ASP A 17 8.48 8.66 7.45
N ASP A 18 7.55 7.74 7.73
CA ASP A 18 7.85 6.44 8.34
C ASP A 18 8.56 5.48 7.36
N ALA A 19 8.75 5.87 6.09
CA ALA A 19 9.41 5.06 5.07
C ALA A 19 10.84 4.62 5.44
N GLU A 20 11.67 5.57 5.87
CA GLU A 20 13.07 5.32 6.24
C GLU A 20 13.22 4.35 7.44
N PRO A 21 12.54 4.57 8.59
CA PRO A 21 12.64 3.63 9.72
C PRO A 21 12.12 2.23 9.37
N MET A 22 11.09 2.11 8.51
CA MET A 22 10.61 0.80 8.04
C MET A 22 11.63 0.09 7.14
N ALA A 23 12.27 0.82 6.21
CA ALA A 23 13.33 0.27 5.39
C ALA A 23 14.51 -0.23 6.25
N LYS A 24 14.91 0.58 7.23
CA LYS A 24 15.99 0.24 8.18
C LYS A 24 15.66 -1.01 9.00
N TYR A 25 14.43 -1.13 9.50
CA TYR A 25 13.96 -2.33 10.20
C TYR A 25 14.15 -3.59 9.35
N GLN A 26 13.89 -3.48 8.05
CA GLN A 26 14.07 -4.55 7.07
C GLN A 26 15.50 -4.61 6.49
N ARG A 27 16.50 -4.06 7.18
CA ARG A 27 17.93 -4.03 6.77
C ARG A 27 18.14 -3.44 5.38
N ASN A 28 17.34 -2.42 5.04
CA ASN A 28 17.35 -1.71 3.77
C ASN A 28 17.24 -2.64 2.54
N GLN A 29 16.61 -3.81 2.68
CA GLN A 29 16.44 -4.75 1.56
C GLN A 29 15.42 -4.26 0.54
N PHE A 30 14.49 -3.38 0.96
CA PHE A 30 13.45 -2.83 0.10
C PHE A 30 13.17 -1.37 0.48
N PRO A 31 12.80 -0.53 -0.50
CA PRO A 31 12.18 0.75 -0.22
C PRO A 31 10.76 0.54 0.34
N PHE A 32 10.32 1.45 1.20
CA PHE A 32 8.97 1.43 1.78
C PHE A 32 8.28 2.77 1.53
N LEU A 33 6.95 2.76 1.48
CA LEU A 33 6.12 3.97 1.42
C LEU A 33 5.81 4.54 2.82
N GLY A 34 6.20 3.86 3.91
CA GLY A 34 5.87 4.31 5.27
C GLY A 34 4.43 4.03 5.73
N ILE A 35 3.62 3.34 4.91
CA ILE A 35 2.22 3.07 5.23
C ILE A 35 2.10 1.99 6.31
N LYS A 36 1.58 2.39 7.48
CA LYS A 36 1.32 1.49 8.61
C LYS A 36 0.29 0.42 8.25
N SER A 37 0.38 -0.73 8.92
CA SER A 37 -0.44 -1.90 8.64
C SER A 37 -1.95 -1.67 8.66
N GLN A 38 -2.45 -0.81 9.55
CA GLN A 38 -3.88 -0.50 9.62
C GLN A 38 -4.34 0.30 8.39
N LEU A 39 -3.68 1.44 8.10
CA LEU A 39 -3.99 2.27 6.93
C LEU A 39 -3.85 1.49 5.62
N ARG A 40 -2.80 0.67 5.47
CA ARG A 40 -2.63 -0.19 4.27
C ARG A 40 -3.81 -1.15 4.07
N ARG A 41 -4.36 -1.71 5.14
CA ARG A 41 -5.53 -2.60 5.06
C ARG A 41 -6.78 -1.82 4.66
N ASP A 42 -6.94 -0.62 5.20
CA ASP A 42 -8.09 0.24 4.93
C ASP A 42 -8.08 0.71 3.47
N ILE A 43 -6.92 1.10 2.94
CA ILE A 43 -6.73 1.42 1.51
C ILE A 43 -7.00 0.18 0.64
N PHE A 44 -6.48 -0.99 1.00
CA PHE A 44 -6.57 -2.19 0.15
C PHE A 44 -7.98 -2.81 0.08
N LYS A 45 -8.78 -2.69 1.16
CA LYS A 45 -10.04 -3.43 1.33
C LYS A 45 -11.10 -3.15 0.24
N PRO A 46 -11.34 -1.89 -0.21
CA PRO A 46 -12.26 -1.60 -1.31
C PRO A 46 -11.88 -2.32 -2.61
N TYR A 47 -10.59 -2.29 -2.97
CA TYR A 47 -10.05 -2.90 -4.19
C TYR A 47 -10.20 -4.43 -4.20
N LEU A 48 -10.04 -5.08 -3.04
CA LEU A 48 -10.23 -6.52 -2.91
C LEU A 48 -11.70 -6.93 -3.06
N LYS A 49 -12.64 -6.11 -2.56
CA LYS A 49 -14.09 -6.38 -2.69
C LYS A 49 -14.52 -6.41 -4.16
N GLU A 50 -13.96 -5.52 -4.96
CA GLU A 50 -14.22 -5.48 -6.40
C GLU A 50 -13.69 -6.71 -7.13
N MET A 51 -12.48 -7.18 -6.79
CA MET A 51 -11.92 -8.39 -7.40
C MET A 51 -12.79 -9.64 -7.14
N LYS A 52 -13.32 -9.79 -5.92
CA LYS A 52 -14.19 -10.92 -5.57
C LYS A 52 -15.53 -10.94 -6.34
N LYS A 53 -15.94 -9.83 -6.96
CA LYS A 53 -17.15 -9.79 -7.79
C LYS A 53 -16.97 -10.50 -9.13
N TYR A 54 -15.72 -10.71 -9.55
CA TYR A 54 -15.35 -11.27 -10.85
C TYR A 54 -14.59 -12.60 -10.75
N LEU A 55 -14.51 -13.18 -9.54
CA LEU A 55 -14.02 -14.53 -9.24
C LEU A 55 -15.21 -15.44 -8.94
#